data_AF-A0A6V7XFQ7-F1
#
_entry.id   AF-A0A6V7XFQ7-F1
#
_cell.length_a   1.000
_cell.length_b   1.000
_cell.length_c   1.000
_cell.angle_alpha   90.00
_cell.angle_beta   90.00
_cell.angle_gamma   90.00
#
_symmetry.space_group_name_H-M   'P 1'
#
loop_
_entity.id
_entity.type
_entity.pdbx_description
1 polymer ?
#
loop_
_entity_poly.entity_id
_entity_poly.type
_entity_poly.pdbx_seq_one_letter_code
_entity_poly.pdbx_strand_id
1 'polypeptide(L)'
;MQLANLGSTAAVCRCKEGFFGDGQDCYDIDECLMKDNTNIEKKGKCGRGTFCINLPGSFLCKCLPGFSPILDDKTENGTKSCFDLRKSIN
;
A
#
# COMPACT_ATOMS: atom_id res chain seq x y z
N MET A 1 1.44 16.92 -6.96
CA MET A 1 0.78 18.10 -6.38
C MET A 1 -0.71 18.11 -6.70
N GLN A 2 -1.55 18.58 -5.77
CA GLN A 2 -2.98 18.82 -5.94
C GLN A 2 -3.39 20.06 -5.16
N LEU A 3 -4.33 20.84 -5.71
CA LEU A 3 -4.86 22.05 -5.07
C LEU A 3 -5.84 21.65 -3.97
N ALA A 4 -5.60 22.07 -2.73
CA ALA A 4 -6.53 21.88 -1.62
C ALA A 4 -7.28 23.20 -1.34
N ASN A 5 -8.60 23.21 -1.56
CA ASN A 5 -9.45 24.35 -1.21
C ASN A 5 -9.85 24.26 0.27
N LEU A 6 -9.13 24.96 1.15
CA LEU A 6 -9.36 24.97 2.61
C LEU A 6 -10.30 26.11 3.07
N GLY A 7 -11.18 26.61 2.21
CA GLY A 7 -12.20 27.61 2.61
C GLY A 7 -11.64 28.96 3.08
N SER A 8 -10.41 29.31 2.69
CA SER A 8 -9.81 30.63 2.90
C SER A 8 -8.98 30.99 1.67
N THR A 9 -8.83 32.28 1.41
CA THR A 9 -8.30 32.89 0.16
C THR A 9 -6.83 32.61 -0.17
N ALA A 10 -6.25 31.52 0.34
CA ALA A 10 -4.92 31.03 -0.02
C ALA A 10 -5.02 29.57 -0.53
N ALA A 11 -4.74 29.37 -1.82
CA ALA A 11 -4.62 28.04 -2.39
C ALA A 11 -3.30 27.41 -1.90
N VAL A 12 -3.39 26.35 -1.10
CA VAL A 12 -2.22 25.61 -0.63
C VAL A 12 -2.04 24.39 -1.53
N CYS A 13 -0.85 24.26 -2.12
CA CYS A 13 -0.45 23.05 -2.82
C CYS A 13 -0.19 21.94 -1.80
N ARG A 14 -0.72 20.75 -2.07
CA ARG A 14 -0.41 19.55 -1.29
C ARG A 14 0.14 18.46 -2.20
N CYS A 15 0.88 17.51 -1.64
CA CYS A 15 1.25 16.32 -2.38
C CYS A 15 0.00 15.50 -2.72
N LYS A 16 0.08 14.75 -3.83
CA LYS A 16 -0.98 13.80 -4.21
C LYS A 16 -1.00 12.67 -3.17
N GLU A 17 -2.11 11.94 -3.10
CA GLU A 17 -2.16 10.70 -2.33
C GLU A 17 -1.02 9.75 -2.74
N GLY A 18 -0.42 9.06 -1.77
CA GLY A 18 0.78 8.23 -1.97
C GLY A 18 2.10 9.01 -2.01
N PHE A 19 2.09 10.33 -1.82
CA PHE A 19 3.30 11.16 -1.78
C PHE A 19 3.35 12.03 -0.52
N PHE A 20 4.56 12.28 -0.01
CA PHE A 20 4.84 13.18 1.10
C PHE A 20 5.75 14.34 0.66
N GLY A 21 5.70 15.45 1.40
CA GLY A 21 6.49 16.64 1.08
C GLY A 21 5.77 17.93 1.44
N ASP A 22 6.30 19.06 0.96
CA ASP A 22 5.78 20.40 1.23
C ASP A 22 4.69 20.85 0.22
N GLY A 23 4.37 19.98 -0.74
CA GLY A 23 3.40 20.28 -1.79
C GLY A 23 4.00 20.93 -3.02
N GLN A 24 5.29 21.30 -3.03
CA GLN A 24 6.09 21.67 -4.20
C GLN A 24 7.04 20.54 -4.58
N ASP A 25 7.84 20.07 -3.63
CA ASP A 25 8.64 18.87 -3.74
C ASP A 25 7.89 17.71 -3.09
N CYS A 26 7.48 16.76 -3.92
CA CYS A 26 6.74 15.58 -3.49
C CYS A 26 7.52 14.30 -3.80
N TYR A 27 7.68 13.48 -2.77
CA TYR A 27 8.40 12.23 -2.80
C TYR A 27 7.44 11.08 -2.57
N ASP A 28 7.69 10.00 -3.28
CA ASP A 28 6.91 8.78 -3.16
C ASP A 28 7.00 8.22 -1.73
N ILE A 29 5.86 7.83 -1.17
CA ILE A 29 5.82 7.15 0.12
C ILE A 29 6.08 5.67 -0.15
N ASP A 30 7.23 5.14 0.28
CA ASP A 30 7.48 3.70 0.18
C ASP A 30 6.68 2.94 1.25
N GLU A 31 5.47 2.47 0.91
CA GLU A 31 4.63 1.73 1.85
C GLU A 31 5.17 0.33 2.16
N CYS A 32 6.17 -0.17 1.42
CA CYS A 32 6.83 -1.44 1.70
C CYS A 32 7.83 -1.34 2.85
N LEU A 33 8.32 -0.13 3.15
CA LEU A 33 9.20 0.15 4.28
C LEU A 33 8.45 0.50 5.57
N MET A 34 7.13 0.74 5.48
CA MET A 34 6.29 0.99 6.65
C MET A 34 6.11 -0.29 7.47
N LYS A 35 6.36 -0.22 8.78
CA LYS A 35 6.06 -1.32 9.70
C LYS A 35 4.57 -1.25 10.07
N ASP A 36 3.79 -2.27 9.72
CA ASP A 36 2.45 -2.43 10.30
C ASP A 36 2.64 -2.96 11.73
N ASN A 37 2.31 -2.13 12.73
CA ASN A 37 2.45 -2.41 14.15
C ASN A 37 1.59 -3.58 14.65
N THR A 38 0.84 -4.26 13.76
CA THR A 38 -0.11 -5.29 14.14
C THR A 38 0.42 -6.73 14.05
N ASN A 39 1.46 -7.04 13.26
CA ASN A 39 2.03 -8.40 13.19
C ASN A 39 3.47 -8.39 12.65
N ILE A 40 4.40 -9.06 13.34
CA ILE A 40 5.84 -9.11 13.02
C ILE A 40 6.15 -9.78 11.66
N GLU A 41 5.19 -10.50 11.05
CA GLU A 41 5.31 -11.08 9.71
C GLU A 41 4.87 -10.14 8.56
N LYS A 42 4.29 -8.97 8.85
CA LYS A 42 3.88 -7.98 7.86
C LYS A 42 4.95 -6.90 7.69
N LYS A 43 5.79 -7.04 6.66
CA LYS A 43 6.66 -5.96 6.19
C LYS A 43 5.88 -5.17 5.13
N GLY A 44 5.51 -3.92 5.44
CA GLY A 44 4.66 -3.08 4.58
C GLY A 44 3.15 -3.25 4.82
N LYS A 45 2.33 -2.46 4.11
CA LYS A 45 0.84 -2.53 4.14
C LYS A 45 0.24 -3.84 3.60
N CYS A 46 1.07 -4.84 3.27
CA CYS A 46 0.64 -6.13 2.75
C CYS A 46 0.42 -7.16 3.87
N GLY A 47 -0.49 -8.11 3.65
CA GLY A 47 -0.83 -9.18 4.59
C GLY A 47 -0.06 -10.47 4.36
N ARG A 48 -0.47 -11.55 5.05
CA ARG A 48 0.30 -12.81 5.11
C ARG A 48 0.41 -13.46 3.73
N GLY A 49 1.56 -14.09 3.47
CA GLY A 49 1.81 -14.84 2.25
C GLY A 49 2.10 -13.98 1.02
N THR A 50 2.42 -12.69 1.24
CA THR A 50 2.68 -11.72 0.18
C THR A 50 4.11 -11.17 0.25
N PHE A 51 4.55 -10.55 -0.85
CA PHE A 51 5.65 -9.60 -0.88
C PHE A 51 5.16 -8.27 -1.45
N CYS A 52 5.75 -7.17 -0.98
CA CYS A 52 5.39 -5.81 -1.37
C CYS A 52 6.31 -5.31 -2.49
N ILE A 53 5.73 -4.59 -3.46
CA ILE A 53 6.45 -3.85 -4.51
C ILE A 53 6.03 -2.39 -4.41
N ASN A 54 7.00 -1.50 -4.18
CA ASN A 54 6.75 -0.06 -4.16
C ASN A 54 6.50 0.47 -5.58
N LEU A 55 5.53 1.35 -5.75
CA LEU A 55 5.18 1.98 -7.03
C LEU A 55 5.01 3.50 -6.83
N PRO A 56 5.27 4.35 -7.83
CA PRO A 56 5.02 5.78 -7.67
C PRO A 56 3.54 6.08 -7.31
N GLY A 57 3.31 6.59 -6.10
CA GLY A 57 2.02 6.94 -5.53
C GLY A 57 1.20 5.75 -5.01
N SER A 58 1.78 4.55 -4.93
CA SER A 58 1.05 3.33 -4.60
C SER A 58 1.99 2.17 -4.22
N PHE A 59 1.42 1.04 -3.89
CA PHE A 59 2.15 -0.21 -3.71
C PHE A 59 1.32 -1.37 -4.26
N LEU A 60 2.00 -2.46 -4.60
CA LEU A 60 1.36 -3.70 -5.03
C LEU A 60 1.79 -4.85 -4.13
N CYS A 61 0.82 -5.54 -3.56
CA CYS A 61 1.03 -6.80 -2.86
C CYS A 61 0.87 -7.97 -3.82
N LYS A 62 1.89 -8.84 -3.92
CA LYS A 62 1.86 -10.07 -4.73
C LYS A 62 2.04 -11.30 -3.84
N CYS A 63 1.40 -12.41 -4.22
CA CYS A 63 1.58 -13.67 -3.50
C CYS A 63 3.00 -14.21 -3.65
N LEU A 64 3.53 -14.76 -2.57
CA LEU A 64 4.74 -15.56 -2.61
C LEU A 64 4.52 -16.81 -3.49
N PRO A 65 5.58 -17.39 -4.09
CA PRO A 65 5.45 -18.64 -4.83
C PRO A 65 4.77 -19.74 -4.01
N GLY A 66 3.75 -20.38 -4.59
CA GLY A 66 2.94 -21.41 -3.93
C GLY A 66 1.77 -20.90 -3.09
N PHE A 67 1.57 -19.59 -3.02
CA PHE A 67 0.39 -18.97 -2.41
C PHE A 67 -0.56 -18.44 -3.48
N SER A 68 -1.86 -18.48 -3.20
CA SER A 68 -2.91 -17.96 -4.09
C SER A 68 -3.61 -16.75 -3.49
N PRO A 69 -4.03 -15.79 -4.33
CA PRO A 69 -4.72 -14.60 -3.86
C PRO A 69 -6.12 -14.97 -3.38
N ILE A 70 -6.51 -14.42 -2.23
CA ILE A 70 -7.92 -14.38 -1.87
C ILE A 70 -8.50 -13.18 -2.63
N LEU A 71 -9.51 -13.40 -3.47
CA LEU A 71 -10.19 -12.33 -4.20
C LEU A 71 -11.10 -11.57 -3.24
N ASP A 72 -10.51 -10.83 -2.32
CA ASP A 72 -11.25 -9.92 -1.44
C ASP A 72 -11.46 -8.59 -2.18
N ASP A 73 -12.66 -8.42 -2.73
CA ASP A 73 -13.19 -7.27 -3.51
C ASP A 73 -13.20 -5.93 -2.75
N LYS A 74 -12.51 -5.83 -1.61
CA LYS A 74 -12.47 -4.63 -0.74
C LYS A 74 -11.08 -4.03 -0.60
N THR A 75 -10.17 -4.38 -1.48
CA THR A 75 -8.77 -3.95 -1.41
C THR A 75 -8.47 -3.04 -2.58
N GLU A 76 -8.71 -1.74 -2.38
CA GLU A 76 -8.11 -0.71 -3.22
C GLU A 76 -6.60 -0.97 -3.26
N ASN A 77 -6.08 -1.35 -4.43
CA ASN A 77 -4.70 -1.74 -4.74
C ASN A 77 -4.24 -3.16 -4.31
N GLY A 78 -5.07 -4.17 -4.57
CA GLY A 78 -4.57 -5.53 -4.80
C GLY A 78 -4.46 -6.41 -3.55
N THR A 79 -4.34 -7.71 -3.81
CA THR A 79 -4.45 -8.82 -2.85
C THR A 79 -3.80 -8.53 -1.49
N LYS A 80 -4.62 -8.29 -0.46
CA LYS A 80 -4.10 -8.07 0.90
C LYS A 80 -3.52 -9.33 1.53
N SER A 81 -4.05 -10.51 1.26
CA SER A 81 -3.53 -11.76 1.83
C SER A 81 -3.58 -12.90 0.83
N CYS A 82 -2.62 -13.82 0.94
CA CYS A 82 -2.58 -15.03 0.13
C CYS A 82 -2.61 -16.28 1.00
N PHE A 83 -3.26 -17.32 0.53
CA PHE A 83 -3.35 -18.61 1.22
C PHE A 83 -2.39 -19.63 0.61
N ASP A 84 -1.77 -20.45 1.46
CA ASP A 84 -0.92 -21.55 1.00
C ASP A 84 -1.81 -22.72 0.59
N LEU A 85 -1.91 -22.95 -0.72
CA LEU A 85 -2.71 -24.03 -1.29
C LEU A 85 -2.32 -25.41 -0.75
N ARG A 86 -1.06 -25.59 -0.32
CA ARG A 86 -0.54 -26.87 0.17
C ARG A 86 -0.97 -27.17 1.61
N LYS A 87 -1.39 -26.16 2.38
CA LYS A 87 -1.90 -26.36 3.75
C LYS A 87 -3.38 -26.74 3.81
N SER A 88 -4.11 -26.67 2.70
CA SER A 88 -5.53 -27.04 2.61
C SER A 88 -5.78 -28.49 2.17
N ILE A 89 -4.72 -29.31 2.00
CA ILE A 89 -4.80 -30.70 1.55
C ILE A 89 -4.53 -31.68 2.71
N ASN A 90 -4.97 -31.35 3.93
CA ASN A 90 -4.88 -32.25 5.08
C ASN A 90 -6.29 -32.60 5.57
#